data_AF-A0A251UQ92-F1
#
_entry.id   AF-A0A251UQ92-F1
#
_cell.length_a   1.000
_cell.length_b   1.000
_cell.length_c   1.000
_cell.angle_alpha   90.00
_cell.angle_beta   90.00
_cell.angle_gamma   90.00
#
_symmetry.space_group_name_H-M   'P 1'
#
loop_
_entity.id
_entity.type
_entity.pdbx_description
1 polymer ?
#
loop_
_entity_poly.entity_id
_entity_poly.type
_entity_poly.pdbx_seq_one_letter_code
_entity_poly.pdbx_strand_id
1 'polypeptide(L)'
;MGARKDLAVTFLCLTQEEVEAFCLEWGIGLRFKPVAPGCDTSIDRCPPGSVALYCHHFEFSNLCHPFSNFVLNVLEYYRVSIGQIHPQGLARVLHFEVLCRASGYDPNLLSFCRFFRLAKSGDWFTFKTSQVDTCLVSSMVTTLGAWKDRFFWVSDDIVPFKMVWRHPDAVLNELEPSTLEINTRFLEIIRECPSRVRPFPEHLLVLLGISELWDRPDRDLVLMKDGQVMSALDFVKSDDTSDVVFGC
;
A
#
# COMPACT_ATOMS: atom_id res chain seq x y z
N MET A 1 12.43 34.05 -0.10
CA MET A 1 11.42 33.41 -0.99
C MET A 1 11.43 31.93 -0.68
N GLY A 2 10.51 31.45 0.15
CA GLY A 2 10.40 30.02 0.45
C GLY A 2 9.89 29.27 -0.76
N ALA A 3 10.45 28.09 -1.05
CA ALA A 3 9.91 27.18 -2.04
C ALA A 3 8.41 26.95 -1.74
N ARG A 4 7.53 27.19 -2.71
CA ARG A 4 6.11 26.84 -2.57
C ARG A 4 6.03 25.32 -2.38
N LYS A 5 5.42 24.89 -1.27
CA LYS A 5 5.09 23.48 -1.03
C LYS A 5 4.07 23.04 -2.09
N ASP A 6 4.37 21.94 -2.77
CA ASP A 6 3.53 21.25 -3.75
C ASP A 6 2.27 20.67 -3.08
N LEU A 7 2.36 20.30 -1.79
CA LEU A 7 1.19 19.95 -0.95
C LEU A 7 0.09 21.03 -0.97
N ALA A 8 0.46 22.31 -1.05
CA ALA A 8 -0.47 23.43 -0.95
C ALA A 8 -1.26 23.73 -2.24
N VAL A 9 -1.02 22.98 -3.33
CA VAL A 9 -1.64 23.19 -4.67
C VAL A 9 -2.44 21.97 -5.11
N THR A 10 -2.73 21.06 -4.19
CA THR A 10 -3.52 19.87 -4.49
C THR A 10 -5.00 20.21 -4.33
N PHE A 11 -5.71 20.38 -5.44
CA PHE A 11 -7.14 20.69 -5.46
C PHE A 11 -7.94 19.39 -5.60
N LEU A 12 -9.01 19.28 -4.81
CA LEU A 12 -9.88 18.12 -4.79
C LEU A 12 -10.76 18.08 -6.05
N CYS A 13 -10.89 16.91 -6.68
CA CYS A 13 -11.84 16.66 -7.76
C CYS A 13 -13.07 15.80 -7.38
N LEU A 14 -13.18 15.33 -6.14
CA LEU A 14 -14.27 14.45 -5.69
C LEU A 14 -15.40 15.20 -4.98
N THR A 15 -16.63 14.85 -5.32
CA THR A 15 -17.86 15.17 -4.58
C THR A 15 -18.03 14.21 -3.39
N GLN A 16 -18.92 14.58 -2.45
CA GLN A 16 -19.25 13.70 -1.31
C GLN A 16 -19.86 12.37 -1.78
N GLU A 17 -20.71 12.40 -2.80
CA GLU A 17 -21.32 11.20 -3.39
C GLU A 17 -20.26 10.25 -3.99
N GLU A 18 -19.26 10.80 -4.69
CA GLU A 18 -18.14 10.01 -5.23
C GLU A 18 -17.26 9.41 -4.13
N VAL A 19 -17.04 10.13 -3.02
CA VAL A 19 -16.31 9.61 -1.86
C VAL A 19 -17.06 8.45 -1.20
N GLU A 20 -18.37 8.57 -1.02
CA GLU A 20 -19.19 7.51 -0.44
C GLU A 20 -19.26 6.28 -1.35
N ALA A 21 -19.45 6.48 -2.65
CA ALA A 21 -19.42 5.40 -3.64
C ALA A 21 -18.07 4.68 -3.64
N PHE A 22 -16.96 5.43 -3.63
CA PHE A 22 -15.62 4.88 -3.53
C PHE A 22 -15.44 4.07 -2.23
N CYS A 23 -15.89 4.59 -1.08
CA CYS A 23 -15.79 3.88 0.18
C CYS A 23 -16.56 2.54 0.18
N LEU A 24 -17.75 2.52 -0.42
CA LEU A 24 -18.53 1.29 -0.57
C LEU A 24 -17.83 0.26 -1.48
N GLU A 25 -17.29 0.71 -2.62
CA GLU A 25 -16.54 -0.15 -3.54
C GLU A 25 -15.32 -0.80 -2.88
N TRP A 26 -14.60 -0.04 -2.04
CA TRP A 26 -13.36 -0.47 -1.40
C TRP A 26 -13.54 -0.99 0.04
N GLY A 27 -14.77 -1.28 0.46
CA GLY A 27 -15.05 -1.88 1.78
C GLY A 27 -14.76 -0.97 2.98
N ILE A 28 -14.62 0.33 2.77
CA ILE A 28 -14.45 1.34 3.82
C ILE A 28 -15.83 1.68 4.37
N GLY A 29 -16.16 1.16 5.55
CA GLY A 29 -17.48 1.37 6.14
C GLY A 29 -17.81 2.85 6.40
N LEU A 30 -19.03 3.27 6.09
CA LEU A 30 -19.52 4.64 6.34
C LEU A 30 -19.49 5.04 7.82
N ARG A 31 -19.33 4.09 8.75
CA ARG A 31 -19.07 4.34 10.17
C ARG A 31 -17.83 5.20 10.41
N PHE A 32 -16.86 5.16 9.50
CA PHE A 32 -15.66 6.01 9.54
C PHE A 32 -15.92 7.43 9.01
N LYS A 33 -17.17 7.79 8.70
CA LYS A 33 -17.58 9.15 8.33
C LYS A 33 -16.69 9.72 7.22
N PRO A 34 -16.66 9.09 6.03
CA PRO A 34 -15.84 9.57 4.94
C PRO A 34 -16.33 10.96 4.48
N VAL A 35 -15.41 11.89 4.27
CA VAL A 35 -15.70 13.28 3.92
C VAL A 35 -14.87 13.70 2.71
N ALA A 36 -15.53 14.25 1.70
CA ALA A 36 -14.90 15.02 0.63
C ALA A 36 -14.43 16.38 1.17
N PRO A 37 -13.13 16.71 1.09
CA PRO A 37 -12.61 18.03 1.43
C PRO A 37 -13.28 19.15 0.60
N GLY A 38 -13.13 20.42 0.98
CA GLY A 38 -13.52 21.52 0.08
C GLY A 38 -12.55 21.63 -1.11
N CYS A 39 -13.01 22.15 -2.26
CA CYS A 39 -12.21 22.24 -3.49
C CYS A 39 -10.83 22.92 -3.32
N ASP A 40 -10.71 23.89 -2.40
CA ASP A 40 -9.47 24.63 -2.11
C ASP A 40 -8.70 24.10 -0.88
N THR A 41 -9.02 22.89 -0.45
CA THR A 41 -8.39 22.28 0.72
C THR A 41 -7.25 21.38 0.29
N SER A 42 -6.07 21.58 0.87
CA SER A 42 -4.94 20.69 0.70
C SER A 42 -4.99 19.52 1.68
N ILE A 43 -4.35 18.40 1.33
CA ILE A 43 -4.37 17.19 2.16
C ILE A 43 -3.78 17.38 3.57
N ASP A 44 -2.81 18.29 3.73
CA ASP A 44 -2.16 18.60 5.00
C ASP A 44 -3.06 19.39 5.96
N ARG A 45 -4.24 19.82 5.50
CA ARG A 45 -5.29 20.43 6.33
C ARG A 45 -6.31 19.42 6.87
N CYS A 46 -5.92 18.15 6.95
CA CYS A 46 -6.73 17.09 7.56
C CYS A 46 -7.21 17.52 8.97
N PRO A 47 -8.52 17.49 9.26
CA PRO A 47 -9.05 17.88 10.57
C PRO A 47 -8.48 17.01 11.71
N PRO A 48 -8.37 17.55 12.93
CA PRO A 48 -8.08 16.74 14.11
C PRO A 48 -9.09 15.60 14.27
N GLY A 49 -8.63 14.39 14.58
CA GLY A 49 -9.49 13.20 14.65
C GLY A 49 -9.81 12.59 13.29
N SER A 50 -9.06 12.94 12.25
CA SER A 50 -9.22 12.37 10.91
C SER A 50 -7.90 11.93 10.30
N VAL A 51 -7.99 10.95 9.42
CA VAL A 51 -6.90 10.44 8.59
C VAL A 51 -7.20 10.77 7.14
N ALA A 52 -6.20 11.27 6.42
CA ALA A 52 -6.30 11.51 4.99
C ALA A 52 -5.87 10.29 4.18
N LEU A 53 -6.65 9.96 3.15
CA LEU A 53 -6.43 8.83 2.25
C LEU A 53 -6.50 9.29 0.80
N TYR A 54 -5.61 8.77 -0.05
CA TYR A 54 -5.72 8.96 -1.50
C TYR A 54 -6.47 7.79 -2.13
N CYS A 55 -7.32 8.03 -3.13
CA CYS A 55 -7.94 6.94 -3.90
C CYS A 55 -6.87 6.03 -4.53
N HIS A 56 -5.77 6.61 -4.98
CA HIS A 56 -4.64 5.88 -5.55
C HIS A 56 -3.92 4.95 -4.57
N HIS A 57 -4.08 5.12 -3.24
CA HIS A 57 -3.58 4.12 -2.29
C HIS A 57 -4.30 2.78 -2.46
N PHE A 58 -5.58 2.80 -2.83
CA PHE A 58 -6.37 1.60 -3.06
C PHE A 58 -6.19 1.13 -4.51
N GLU A 59 -6.47 2.01 -5.47
CA GLU A 59 -6.49 1.70 -6.91
C GLU A 59 -5.13 1.25 -7.46
N PHE A 60 -4.05 1.90 -7.00
CA PHE A 60 -2.70 1.62 -7.52
C PHE A 60 -1.84 0.82 -6.53
N SER A 61 -1.92 1.13 -5.23
CA SER A 61 -1.05 0.47 -4.25
C SER A 61 -1.59 -0.86 -3.74
N ASN A 62 -2.87 -1.20 -3.98
CA ASN A 62 -3.60 -2.34 -3.40
C ASN A 62 -3.82 -2.24 -1.88
N LEU A 63 -4.03 -1.04 -1.35
CA LEU A 63 -4.45 -0.91 0.05
C LEU A 63 -5.86 -1.49 0.18
N CYS A 64 -6.09 -2.35 1.16
CA CYS A 64 -7.40 -2.93 1.46
C CYS A 64 -7.77 -2.60 2.90
N HIS A 65 -9.05 -2.31 3.16
CA HIS A 65 -9.57 -2.20 4.52
C HIS A 65 -10.31 -3.50 4.89
N PRO A 66 -10.13 -4.06 6.11
CA PRO A 66 -9.25 -3.60 7.19
C PRO A 66 -7.76 -3.62 6.82
N PHE A 67 -6.99 -2.63 7.30
CA PHE A 67 -5.55 -2.60 7.03
C PHE A 67 -4.87 -3.79 7.71
N SER A 68 -3.97 -4.45 6.99
CA SER A 68 -3.22 -5.58 7.53
C SER A 68 -2.33 -5.18 8.71
N ASN A 69 -2.09 -6.12 9.62
CA ASN A 69 -1.16 -5.90 10.74
C ASN A 69 0.23 -5.45 10.25
N PHE A 70 0.67 -5.93 9.10
CA PHE A 70 1.94 -5.52 8.52
C PHE A 70 1.95 -4.03 8.12
N VAL A 71 0.93 -3.56 7.40
CA VAL A 71 0.79 -2.15 7.03
C VAL A 71 0.72 -1.28 8.29
N LEU A 72 -0.07 -1.68 9.28
CA LEU A 72 -0.19 -0.99 10.57
C LEU A 72 1.17 -0.88 11.27
N ASN A 73 1.94 -1.97 11.35
CA ASN A 73 3.28 -1.98 11.94
C ASN A 73 4.26 -1.06 11.20
N VAL A 74 4.20 -1.00 9.86
CA VAL A 74 5.03 -0.08 9.07
C VAL A 74 4.67 1.37 9.37
N LEU A 75 3.38 1.71 9.38
CA LEU A 75 2.90 3.06 9.69
C LEU A 75 3.29 3.50 11.11
N GLU A 76 3.16 2.61 12.09
CA GLU A 76 3.50 2.88 13.49
C GLU A 76 5.00 3.04 13.68
N TYR A 77 5.82 2.13 13.14
CA TYR A 77 7.27 2.18 13.27
C TYR A 77 7.86 3.46 12.67
N TYR A 78 7.46 3.79 11.45
CA TYR A 78 7.92 5.02 10.80
C TYR A 78 7.18 6.26 11.30
N ARG A 79 6.09 6.13 12.06
CA ARG A 79 5.30 7.27 12.56
C ARG A 79 4.92 8.24 11.44
N VAL A 80 4.55 7.70 10.27
CA VAL A 80 4.13 8.46 9.09
C VAL A 80 2.64 8.24 8.89
N SER A 81 1.88 9.33 8.74
CA SER A 81 0.46 9.22 8.38
C SER A 81 0.32 8.68 6.96
N ILE A 82 -0.66 7.81 6.72
CA ILE A 82 -0.85 7.16 5.42
C ILE A 82 -1.01 8.18 4.27
N GLY A 83 -1.72 9.29 4.52
CA GLY A 83 -1.87 10.42 3.58
C GLY A 83 -0.57 11.16 3.26
N GLN A 84 0.52 10.92 3.99
CA GLN A 84 1.84 11.45 3.67
C GLN A 84 2.67 10.51 2.81
N ILE A 85 2.21 9.29 2.56
CA ILE A 85 2.95 8.29 1.78
C ILE A 85 2.55 8.42 0.32
N HIS A 86 3.56 8.60 -0.54
CA HIS A 86 3.39 8.57 -1.99
C HIS A 86 2.84 7.19 -2.41
N PRO A 87 1.84 7.09 -3.32
CA PRO A 87 1.25 5.79 -3.69
C PRO A 87 2.26 4.77 -4.22
N GLN A 88 3.30 5.21 -4.95
CA GLN A 88 4.40 4.32 -5.32
C GLN A 88 5.22 3.78 -4.12
N GLY A 89 5.35 4.55 -3.05
CA GLY A 89 5.99 4.08 -1.82
C GLY A 89 5.11 3.03 -1.15
N LEU A 90 3.81 3.31 -1.01
CA LEU A 90 2.86 2.37 -0.42
C LEU A 90 2.73 1.08 -1.26
N ALA A 91 2.78 1.17 -2.59
CA ALA A 91 2.74 0.01 -3.47
C ALA A 91 3.92 -0.94 -3.24
N ARG A 92 5.10 -0.42 -2.85
CA ARG A 92 6.24 -1.29 -2.46
C ARG A 92 5.99 -2.01 -1.14
N VAL A 93 5.34 -1.36 -0.18
CA VAL A 93 4.95 -1.97 1.10
C VAL A 93 3.99 -3.13 0.84
N LEU A 94 2.93 -2.88 0.09
CA LEU A 94 1.89 -3.88 -0.18
C LEU A 94 2.37 -4.98 -1.12
N HIS A 95 3.23 -4.66 -2.10
CA HIS A 95 3.88 -5.65 -2.94
C HIS A 95 4.81 -6.58 -2.14
N PHE A 96 5.58 -6.04 -1.18
CA PHE A 96 6.35 -6.87 -0.25
C PHE A 96 5.45 -7.83 0.53
N GLU A 97 4.30 -7.34 0.99
CA GLU A 97 3.32 -8.15 1.71
C GLU A 97 2.78 -9.30 0.85
N VAL A 98 2.39 -9.01 -0.39
CA VAL A 98 1.95 -9.99 -1.39
C VAL A 98 3.03 -11.05 -1.62
N LEU A 99 4.29 -10.64 -1.82
CA LEU A 99 5.40 -11.57 -2.03
C LEU A 99 5.66 -12.49 -0.84
N CYS A 100 5.60 -11.96 0.38
CA CYS A 100 5.77 -12.77 1.59
C CYS A 100 4.68 -13.85 1.65
N ARG A 101 3.41 -13.45 1.54
CA ARG A 101 2.27 -14.37 1.65
C ARG A 101 2.22 -15.38 0.50
N ALA A 102 2.49 -14.95 -0.73
CA ALA A 102 2.58 -15.84 -1.88
C ALA A 102 3.69 -16.88 -1.74
N SER A 103 4.78 -16.54 -1.03
CA SER A 103 5.88 -17.45 -0.70
C SER A 103 5.62 -18.31 0.54
N GLY A 104 4.46 -18.19 1.19
CA GLY A 104 4.11 -18.92 2.40
C GLY A 104 4.75 -18.38 3.69
N TYR A 105 5.16 -17.10 3.71
CA TYR A 105 5.76 -16.44 4.87
C TYR A 105 4.92 -15.28 5.37
N ASP A 106 5.01 -15.02 6.67
CA ASP A 106 4.39 -13.84 7.27
C ASP A 106 5.23 -12.57 6.99
N PRO A 107 4.60 -11.51 6.46
CA PRO A 107 5.26 -10.24 6.26
C PRO A 107 5.60 -9.60 7.60
N ASN A 108 6.86 -9.18 7.77
CA ASN A 108 7.34 -8.58 9.01
C ASN A 108 8.25 -7.37 8.74
N LEU A 109 8.28 -6.47 9.72
CA LEU A 109 8.96 -5.19 9.63
C LEU A 109 10.49 -5.34 9.46
N LEU A 110 11.14 -6.25 10.19
CA LEU A 110 12.59 -6.46 10.10
C LEU A 110 13.02 -6.85 8.69
N SER A 111 12.27 -7.78 8.07
CA SER A 111 12.51 -8.19 6.70
C SER A 111 12.24 -7.05 5.71
N PHE A 112 11.16 -6.28 5.92
CA PHE A 112 10.86 -5.13 5.08
C PHE A 112 11.96 -4.05 5.11
N CYS A 113 12.44 -3.68 6.30
CA CYS A 113 13.50 -2.68 6.49
C CYS A 113 14.83 -3.08 5.83
N ARG A 114 15.01 -4.36 5.49
CA ARG A 114 16.17 -4.83 4.74
C ARG A 114 16.10 -4.48 3.26
N PHE A 115 14.91 -4.51 2.66
CA PHE A 115 14.71 -4.20 1.24
C PHE A 115 14.40 -2.73 1.01
N PHE A 116 13.79 -2.07 1.99
CA PHE A 116 13.28 -0.72 1.84
C PHE A 116 13.66 0.18 3.01
N ARG A 117 13.86 1.46 2.70
CA ARG A 117 14.02 2.52 3.68
C ARG A 117 13.09 3.67 3.39
N LEU A 118 12.66 4.36 4.44
CA LEU A 118 11.91 5.59 4.32
C LEU A 118 12.77 6.67 3.67
N ALA A 119 12.19 7.42 2.76
CA ALA A 119 12.85 8.51 2.06
C ALA A 119 11.85 9.65 1.79
N LYS A 120 12.36 10.83 1.49
CA LYS A 120 11.55 11.95 1.00
C LYS A 120 11.37 11.87 -0.53
N SER A 121 10.19 12.28 -0.99
CA SER A 121 9.83 12.44 -2.40
C SER A 121 9.01 13.73 -2.54
N GLY A 122 9.71 14.84 -2.80
CA GLY A 122 9.12 16.16 -2.69
C GLY A 122 8.62 16.39 -1.26
N ASP A 123 7.34 16.73 -1.14
CA ASP A 123 6.68 16.97 0.15
C ASP A 123 6.09 15.70 0.81
N TRP A 124 6.17 14.54 0.14
CA TRP A 124 5.69 13.26 0.64
C TRP A 124 6.84 12.37 1.12
N PHE A 125 6.50 11.37 1.92
CA PHE A 125 7.37 10.23 2.21
C PHE A 125 7.16 9.12 1.19
N THR A 126 8.19 8.32 0.97
CA THR A 126 8.15 7.14 0.11
C THR A 126 9.09 6.07 0.64
N PHE A 127 8.98 4.86 0.10
CA PHE A 127 9.92 3.78 0.39
C PHE A 127 10.80 3.56 -0.83
N LYS A 128 12.12 3.70 -0.65
CA LYS A 128 13.12 3.41 -1.69
C LYS A 128 13.81 2.10 -1.37
N THR A 129 14.29 1.42 -2.40
CA THR A 129 15.15 0.25 -2.21
C THR A 129 16.35 0.62 -1.32
N SER A 130 16.66 -0.23 -0.36
CA SER A 130 17.86 -0.10 0.47
C SER A 130 19.11 -0.30 -0.39
N GLN A 131 20.29 -0.04 0.18
CA GLN A 131 21.56 -0.42 -0.45
C GLN A 131 21.93 -1.89 -0.18
N VAL A 132 21.17 -2.58 0.67
CA VAL A 132 21.49 -3.90 1.19
C VAL A 132 20.97 -5.00 0.27
N ASP A 133 19.71 -4.91 -0.13
CA ASP A 133 19.05 -5.88 -1.00
C ASP A 133 18.15 -5.16 -2.02
N THR A 134 18.54 -5.21 -3.30
CA THR A 134 17.84 -4.51 -4.40
C THR A 134 16.96 -5.44 -5.25
N CYS A 135 17.03 -6.75 -5.03
CA CYS A 135 16.48 -7.78 -5.91
C CYS A 135 14.96 -8.01 -5.78
N LEU A 136 14.23 -7.25 -4.97
CA LEU A 136 12.80 -7.54 -4.75
C LEU A 136 11.91 -6.99 -5.88
N VAL A 137 12.24 -5.80 -6.39
CA VAL A 137 11.44 -5.09 -7.40
C VAL A 137 12.15 -5.14 -8.74
N SER A 138 11.59 -5.88 -9.71
CA SER A 138 12.14 -5.95 -11.08
C SER A 138 11.88 -4.65 -11.86
N SER A 139 10.66 -4.13 -11.72
CA SER A 139 10.22 -2.91 -12.39
C SER A 139 9.01 -2.31 -11.69
N MET A 140 8.76 -1.03 -11.96
CA MET A 140 7.62 -0.30 -11.45
C MET A 140 7.32 0.88 -12.40
N VAL A 141 6.05 1.28 -12.49
CA VAL A 141 5.67 2.53 -13.16
C VAL A 141 6.44 3.69 -12.52
N THR A 142 7.18 4.44 -13.34
CA THR A 142 8.05 5.54 -12.87
C THR A 142 7.29 6.84 -12.65
N THR A 143 6.19 7.04 -13.38
CA THR A 143 5.36 8.25 -13.33
C THR A 143 3.93 7.91 -12.96
N LEU A 144 3.43 8.48 -11.86
CA LEU A 144 2.03 8.45 -11.51
C LEU A 144 1.46 9.85 -11.74
N GLY A 145 0.62 10.02 -12.77
CA GLY A 145 -0.03 11.29 -13.07
C GLY A 145 -1.25 11.49 -12.17
N ALA A 146 -1.58 12.75 -11.85
CA ALA A 146 -2.84 13.15 -11.22
C ALA A 146 -3.29 12.23 -10.06
N TRP A 147 -2.39 11.87 -9.15
CA TRP A 147 -2.76 11.05 -7.99
C TRP A 147 -3.13 11.88 -6.77
N LYS A 148 -2.73 13.15 -6.77
CA LYS A 148 -2.87 14.05 -5.63
C LYS A 148 -4.29 14.61 -5.53
N ASP A 149 -4.98 14.79 -6.65
CA ASP A 149 -6.29 15.44 -6.76
C ASP A 149 -7.47 14.63 -6.17
N ARG A 150 -7.29 13.33 -5.96
CA ARG A 150 -8.32 12.41 -5.45
C ARG A 150 -7.95 11.91 -4.06
N PHE A 151 -8.42 12.63 -3.04
CA PHE A 151 -8.25 12.25 -1.64
C PHE A 151 -9.50 12.56 -0.83
N PHE A 152 -9.64 11.90 0.32
CA PHE A 152 -10.75 12.11 1.24
C PHE A 152 -10.26 11.95 2.68
N TRP A 153 -11.11 12.31 3.63
CA TRP A 153 -10.84 12.13 5.05
C TRP A 153 -11.78 11.09 5.65
N VAL A 154 -11.29 10.37 6.64
CA VAL A 154 -12.06 9.43 7.45
C VAL A 154 -11.73 9.64 8.93
N SER A 155 -12.59 9.17 9.83
CA SER A 155 -12.33 9.09 11.28
C SER A 155 -11.00 8.38 11.54
N ASP A 156 -10.22 8.86 12.50
CA ASP A 156 -8.98 8.20 12.91
C ASP A 156 -9.20 6.83 13.57
N ASP A 157 -10.44 6.49 13.93
CA ASP A 157 -10.87 5.15 14.33
C ASP A 157 -10.62 4.06 13.26
N ILE A 158 -10.30 4.45 12.01
CA ILE A 158 -9.92 3.49 10.95
C ILE A 158 -8.62 2.75 11.26
N VAL A 159 -7.79 3.29 12.17
CA VAL A 159 -6.56 2.65 12.66
C VAL A 159 -6.62 2.45 14.17
N PRO A 160 -5.95 1.42 14.73
CA PRO A 160 -6.01 1.12 16.16
C PRO A 160 -5.08 2.01 17.02
N PHE A 161 -4.43 3.02 16.43
CA PHE A 161 -3.50 3.92 17.12
C PHE A 161 -3.66 5.35 16.63
N LYS A 162 -3.21 6.31 17.44
CA LYS A 162 -3.25 7.73 17.08
C LYS A 162 -2.24 8.02 15.97
N MET A 163 -2.74 8.26 14.76
CA MET A 163 -1.92 8.67 13.64
C MET A 163 -1.52 10.15 13.79
N VAL A 164 -0.24 10.46 13.59
CA VAL A 164 0.30 11.82 13.67
C VAL A 164 0.88 12.21 12.33
N TRP A 165 0.59 13.43 11.87
CA TRP A 165 1.24 13.99 10.69
C TRP A 165 2.72 14.25 10.99
N ARG A 166 3.62 13.45 10.41
CA ARG A 166 5.07 13.56 10.60
C ARG A 166 5.57 14.88 10.05
N HIS A 167 6.40 15.59 10.82
CA HIS A 167 6.99 16.83 10.35
C HIS A 167 7.91 16.58 9.14
N PRO A 168 7.84 17.38 8.06
CA PRO A 168 8.68 17.19 6.88
C PRO A 168 10.18 17.20 7.19
N ASP A 169 10.61 17.95 8.21
CA ASP A 169 12.03 18.02 8.63
C ASP A 169 12.45 16.92 9.62
N ALA A 170 11.56 15.98 9.93
CA ALA A 170 11.92 14.84 10.76
C ALA A 170 13.12 14.10 10.15
N VAL A 171 14.13 13.86 10.99
CA VAL A 171 15.33 13.15 10.58
C VAL A 171 14.98 11.70 10.25
N LEU A 172 15.50 11.20 9.14
CA LEU A 172 15.33 9.83 8.67
C LEU A 172 16.60 9.05 9.02
N ASN A 173 16.65 8.51 10.24
CA ASN A 173 17.81 7.79 10.79
C ASN A 173 17.42 6.39 11.28
N GLU A 174 16.44 5.76 10.64
CA GLU A 174 16.03 4.40 10.98
C GLU A 174 17.20 3.43 10.71
N LEU A 175 17.58 2.65 11.73
CA LEU A 175 18.72 1.73 11.66
C LEU A 175 18.41 0.55 10.74
N GLU A 176 19.42 0.13 9.97
CA GLU A 176 19.31 -1.07 9.13
C GLU A 176 19.36 -2.33 10.01
N PRO A 177 18.44 -3.30 9.81
CA PRO A 177 18.42 -4.54 10.60
C PRO A 177 19.58 -5.47 10.25
N SER A 178 20.10 -6.18 11.26
CA SER A 178 21.16 -7.18 11.10
C SER A 178 20.67 -8.40 10.30
N THR A 179 21.54 -9.04 9.51
CA THR A 179 21.25 -10.31 8.82
C THR A 179 20.93 -11.45 9.77
N LEU A 180 21.52 -11.45 10.96
CA LEU A 180 21.40 -12.54 11.94
C LEU A 180 19.99 -12.67 12.52
N GLU A 181 19.15 -11.65 12.34
CA GLU A 181 17.78 -11.58 12.87
C GLU A 181 16.73 -12.02 11.82
N ILE A 182 17.16 -12.35 10.60
CA ILE A 182 16.24 -12.60 9.48
C ILE A 182 16.39 -14.04 8.98
N ASN A 183 15.26 -14.66 8.65
CA ASN A 183 15.20 -16.02 8.13
C ASN A 183 15.95 -16.13 6.78
N THR A 184 17.07 -16.84 6.77
CA THR A 184 17.91 -17.00 5.56
C THR A 184 17.18 -17.62 4.39
N ARG A 185 16.34 -18.65 4.64
CA ARG A 185 15.59 -19.34 3.58
C ARG A 185 14.56 -18.43 2.93
N PHE A 186 13.90 -17.58 3.73
CA PHE A 186 13.00 -16.55 3.22
C PHE A 186 13.75 -15.57 2.30
N LEU A 187 14.94 -15.12 2.72
CA LEU A 187 15.75 -14.20 1.91
C LEU A 187 16.21 -14.83 0.59
N GLU A 188 16.60 -16.11 0.60
CA GLU A 188 16.95 -16.86 -0.61
C GLU A 188 15.76 -16.88 -1.59
N ILE A 189 14.58 -17.27 -1.12
CA ILE A 189 13.37 -17.34 -1.95
C ILE A 189 13.03 -15.97 -2.55
N ILE A 190 12.97 -14.90 -1.73
CA ILE A 190 12.61 -13.57 -2.21
C ILE A 190 13.64 -13.04 -3.22
N ARG A 191 14.94 -13.29 -3.01
CA ARG A 191 16.02 -12.83 -3.90
C ARG A 191 15.98 -13.50 -5.26
N GLU A 192 15.55 -14.75 -5.32
CA GLU A 192 15.37 -15.49 -6.58
C GLU A 192 14.10 -15.05 -7.33
N CYS A 193 13.27 -14.17 -6.74
CA CYS A 193 11.95 -13.82 -7.24
C CYS A 193 11.72 -12.30 -7.39
N PRO A 194 12.61 -11.55 -8.08
CA PRO A 194 12.31 -10.15 -8.45
C PRO A 194 11.01 -10.11 -9.24
N SER A 195 10.05 -9.28 -8.83
CA SER A 195 8.78 -9.14 -9.55
C SER A 195 8.35 -7.70 -9.73
N ARG A 196 7.42 -7.49 -10.66
CA ARG A 196 6.96 -6.15 -11.04
C ARG A 196 5.97 -5.64 -10.00
N VAL A 197 6.22 -4.42 -9.49
CA VAL A 197 5.22 -3.71 -8.69
C VAL A 197 4.13 -3.20 -9.62
N ARG A 198 2.92 -3.74 -9.44
CA ARG A 198 1.72 -3.41 -10.20
C ARG A 198 0.49 -3.65 -9.32
N PRO A 199 -0.67 -3.06 -9.68
CA PRO A 199 -1.93 -3.43 -9.07
C PRO A 199 -2.19 -4.93 -9.28
N PHE A 200 -2.49 -5.62 -8.19
CA PHE A 200 -2.97 -7.00 -8.18
C PHE A 200 -4.50 -7.04 -8.19
N PRO A 201 -5.10 -8.07 -8.81
CA PRO A 201 -6.54 -8.25 -8.81
C PRO A 201 -7.04 -8.67 -7.42
N GLU A 202 -8.25 -8.21 -7.08
CA GLU A 202 -8.88 -8.44 -5.78
C GLU A 202 -8.89 -9.91 -5.36
N HIS A 203 -9.20 -10.82 -6.28
CA HIS A 203 -9.22 -12.26 -6.06
C HIS A 203 -7.86 -12.81 -5.57
N LEU A 204 -6.73 -12.27 -6.03
CA LEU A 204 -5.40 -12.64 -5.53
C LEU A 204 -5.21 -12.13 -4.09
N LEU A 205 -5.67 -10.91 -3.81
CA LEU A 205 -5.58 -10.32 -2.47
C LEU A 205 -6.42 -11.09 -1.46
N VAL A 206 -7.62 -11.54 -1.84
CA VAL A 206 -8.46 -12.44 -1.04
C VAL A 206 -7.79 -13.80 -0.84
N LEU A 207 -7.26 -14.43 -1.91
CA LEU A 207 -6.54 -15.71 -1.81
C LEU A 207 -5.35 -15.63 -0.83
N LEU A 208 -4.68 -14.49 -0.80
CA LEU A 208 -3.57 -14.22 0.10
C LEU A 208 -4.00 -13.72 1.49
N GLY A 209 -5.30 -13.60 1.77
CA GLY A 209 -5.81 -13.10 3.06
C GLY A 209 -5.46 -11.64 3.35
N ILE A 210 -5.24 -10.83 2.31
CA ILE A 210 -4.98 -9.39 2.41
C ILE A 210 -6.29 -8.60 2.40
N SER A 211 -7.28 -9.09 1.65
CA SER A 211 -8.57 -8.45 1.50
C SER A 211 -9.71 -9.37 1.93
N GLU A 212 -10.77 -8.73 2.45
CA GLU A 212 -12.02 -9.37 2.85
C GLU A 212 -13.13 -9.14 1.82
N LEU A 213 -12.85 -8.47 0.69
CA LEU A 213 -13.82 -8.17 -0.36
C LEU A 213 -14.13 -9.42 -1.21
N TRP A 214 -14.81 -10.38 -0.61
CA TRP A 214 -15.22 -11.62 -1.24
C TRP A 214 -16.71 -11.89 -1.03
N ASP A 215 -17.45 -12.02 -2.13
CA ASP A 215 -18.90 -12.20 -2.13
C ASP A 215 -19.34 -13.67 -2.08
N ARG A 216 -18.40 -14.63 -2.11
CA ARG A 216 -18.66 -16.08 -2.18
C ARG A 216 -17.94 -16.87 -1.10
N PRO A 217 -18.28 -16.67 0.19
CA PRO A 217 -17.56 -17.29 1.31
C PRO A 217 -17.60 -18.83 1.33
N ASP A 218 -18.47 -19.44 0.53
CA ASP A 218 -18.66 -20.89 0.39
C ASP A 218 -17.72 -21.54 -0.64
N ARG A 219 -16.86 -20.76 -1.31
CA ARG A 219 -16.00 -21.28 -2.38
C ARG A 219 -14.53 -20.96 -2.17
N ASP A 220 -13.70 -21.97 -2.41
CA ASP A 220 -12.26 -21.83 -2.40
C ASP A 220 -11.80 -21.14 -3.69
N LEU A 221 -11.11 -20.02 -3.54
CA LEU A 221 -10.49 -19.31 -4.65
C LEU A 221 -9.33 -20.12 -5.21
N VAL A 222 -9.36 -20.37 -6.53
CA VAL A 222 -8.29 -21.06 -7.24
C VAL A 222 -7.84 -20.22 -8.42
N LEU A 223 -6.52 -20.05 -8.56
CA LEU A 223 -5.92 -19.46 -9.76
C LEU A 223 -5.74 -20.58 -10.78
N MET A 224 -6.23 -20.36 -12.00
CA MET A 224 -6.04 -21.30 -13.10
C MET A 224 -5.39 -20.62 -14.29
N LYS A 225 -4.43 -21.30 -14.92
CA LYS A 225 -3.83 -20.91 -16.20
C LYS A 225 -3.77 -22.16 -17.08
N ASP A 226 -4.29 -22.07 -18.30
CA ASP A 226 -4.37 -23.19 -19.25
C ASP A 226 -5.02 -24.47 -18.67
N GLY A 227 -6.03 -24.30 -17.81
CA GLY A 227 -6.74 -25.41 -17.14
C GLY A 227 -5.95 -26.12 -16.03
N GLN A 228 -4.78 -25.59 -15.64
CA GLN A 228 -4.00 -26.07 -14.51
C GLN A 228 -4.02 -25.09 -13.35
N VAL A 229 -3.98 -25.61 -12.13
CA VAL A 229 -3.87 -24.79 -10.91
C VAL A 229 -2.52 -24.08 -10.89
N MET A 230 -2.56 -22.77 -10.71
CA MET A 230 -1.40 -21.89 -10.61
C MET A 230 -1.19 -21.49 -9.15
N SER A 231 0.06 -21.43 -8.70
CA SER A 231 0.33 -20.88 -7.37
C SER A 231 0.26 -19.35 -7.37
N ALA A 232 -0.04 -18.74 -6.21
CA ALA A 232 0.00 -17.29 -6.08
C ALA A 232 1.40 -16.73 -6.36
N LEU A 233 2.46 -17.45 -6.00
CA LEU A 233 3.83 -17.04 -6.29
C LEU A 233 4.11 -17.01 -7.79
N ASP A 234 3.66 -18.02 -8.53
CA ASP A 234 3.82 -18.05 -9.98
C ASP A 234 3.03 -16.90 -10.63
N PHE A 235 1.85 -16.56 -10.10
CA PHE A 235 1.08 -15.41 -10.56
C PHE A 235 1.85 -14.11 -10.39
N VAL A 236 2.41 -13.87 -9.20
CA VAL A 236 3.15 -12.64 -8.88
C VAL A 236 4.40 -12.50 -9.76
N LYS A 237 5.04 -13.63 -10.08
CA LYS A 237 6.21 -13.69 -10.98
C LYS A 237 5.88 -13.47 -12.45
N SER A 238 4.63 -13.71 -12.85
CA SER A 238 4.25 -13.63 -14.24
C SER A 238 4.05 -12.19 -14.69
N ASP A 239 4.72 -11.81 -15.78
CA ASP A 239 4.55 -10.51 -16.43
C ASP A 239 3.22 -10.40 -17.18
N ASP A 240 2.68 -11.54 -17.65
CA ASP A 240 1.39 -11.64 -18.32
C ASP A 240 0.46 -12.59 -17.57
N THR A 241 -0.61 -12.00 -17.04
CA THR A 241 -1.65 -12.70 -16.27
C THR A 241 -3.03 -12.56 -16.92
N SER A 242 -3.07 -12.17 -18.20
CA SER A 242 -4.32 -11.93 -18.94
C SER A 242 -5.13 -13.20 -19.21
N ASP A 243 -4.46 -14.36 -19.22
CA ASP A 243 -5.03 -15.69 -19.40
C ASP A 243 -5.34 -16.41 -18.08
N VAL A 244 -5.02 -15.79 -16.93
CA VAL A 244 -5.33 -16.35 -15.62
C VAL A 244 -6.80 -16.16 -15.31
N VAL A 245 -7.48 -17.26 -15.01
CA VAL A 245 -8.88 -17.27 -14.59
C VAL A 245 -8.94 -17.52 -13.09
N PHE A 246 -9.78 -16.73 -12.40
CA PHE A 246 -10.11 -16.93 -11.01
C PHE A 246 -11.33 -17.85 -10.92
N GLY A 247 -11.08 -19.11 -10.56
CA GLY A 247 -12.11 -20.11 -10.36
C GLY A 247 -12.67 -20.09 -8.94
N CYS A 248 -13.82 -20.75 -8.79
CA CYS A 248 -14.45 -21.02 -7.50
C CYS A 248 -15.08 -22.41 -7.54
#